data_AF-H8XQ56-F1
#
_entry.id   AF-H8XQ56-F1
#
_cell.length_a   1.000
_cell.length_b   1.000
_cell.length_c   1.000
_cell.angle_alpha   90.00
_cell.angle_beta   90.00
_cell.angle_gamma   90.00
#
_symmetry.space_group_name_H-M   'P 1'
#
loop_
_entity.id
_entity.type
_entity.pdbx_description
1 polymer ?
#
loop_
_entity_poly.entity_id
_entity_poly.type
_entity_poly.pdbx_seq_one_letter_code
_entity_poly.pdbx_strand_id
1 'polypeptide(L)'
;MPKLTFPLKDKIVHFVFYFVFVLLWSLKLVYKKITFLIFILIVAIVTGIVIEFLQEKITDTRTFDWFDIIANSFGAISSFIVLVIQLPTKKTI
;
A
#
# COMPACT_ATOMS: atom_id res chain seq x y z
N MET A 1 -22.14 20.70 -0.62
CA MET A 1 -22.26 20.44 0.84
C MET A 1 -20.92 19.87 1.30
N PRO A 2 -20.32 20.31 2.42
CA PRO A 2 -19.04 19.75 2.85
C PRO A 2 -19.30 18.34 3.36
N LYS A 3 -18.93 17.33 2.56
CA LYS A 3 -18.90 15.93 3.02
C LYS A 3 -17.63 15.72 3.84
N LEU A 4 -17.53 16.37 5.01
CA LEU A 4 -16.51 16.04 6.01
C LEU A 4 -16.94 14.79 6.81
N THR A 5 -17.45 13.78 6.11
CA THR A 5 -17.76 12.46 6.68
C THR A 5 -16.66 11.54 6.23
N PHE A 6 -15.59 11.45 7.02
CA PHE A 6 -14.55 10.45 6.87
C PHE A 6 -15.20 9.06 6.94
N PRO A 7 -15.41 8.35 5.81
CA PRO A 7 -15.97 7.02 5.87
C PRO A 7 -14.82 6.11 6.26
N LEU A 8 -14.61 5.90 7.56
CA LEU A 8 -13.53 5.07 8.09
C LEU A 8 -13.47 3.69 7.41
N LYS A 9 -14.63 3.13 7.06
CA LYS A 9 -14.76 1.89 6.27
C LYS A 9 -13.96 1.94 4.97
N ASP A 10 -14.03 3.03 4.23
CA ASP A 10 -13.33 3.20 2.95
C ASP A 10 -11.81 3.18 3.17
N LYS A 11 -11.33 3.92 4.18
CA LYS A 11 -9.90 3.96 4.52
C LYS A 11 -9.37 2.60 4.98
N ILE A 12 -10.19 1.80 5.68
CA ILE A 12 -9.85 0.42 6.05
C ILE A 12 -9.71 -0.45 4.79
N VAL A 13 -10.60 -0.31 3.81
CA VAL A 13 -10.51 -1.07 2.54
C VAL A 13 -9.23 -0.71 1.80
N HIS A 14 -8.91 0.57 1.69
CA HIS A 14 -7.67 1.07 1.09
C HIS A 14 -6.42 0.49 1.79
N PHE A 15 -6.38 0.55 3.12
CA PHE A 15 -5.31 -0.04 3.91
C PHE A 15 -5.17 -1.56 3.67
N VAL A 16 -6.25 -2.32 3.81
CA VAL A 16 -6.24 -3.78 3.67
C VAL A 16 -5.85 -4.20 2.26
N PHE A 17 -6.38 -3.50 1.24
CA PHE A 17 -6.06 -3.79 -0.16
C PHE A 17 -4.56 -3.66 -0.42
N TYR A 18 -3.95 -2.53 -0.04
CA TYR A 18 -2.52 -2.30 -0.26
C TYR A 18 -1.63 -3.18 0.62
N PHE A 19 -2.08 -3.53 1.83
CA PHE A 19 -1.39 -4.51 2.67
C PHE A 19 -1.31 -5.88 1.99
N VAL A 20 -2.45 -6.41 1.54
CA VAL A 20 -2.53 -7.71 0.88
C VAL A 20 -1.82 -7.69 -0.47
N PHE A 21 -1.94 -6.59 -1.23
CA PHE A 21 -1.24 -6.41 -2.51
C PHE A 21 0.27 -6.57 -2.36
N VAL A 22 0.90 -5.78 -1.47
CA VAL A 22 2.35 -5.86 -1.22
C VAL A 22 2.74 -7.22 -0.65
N LEU A 23 1.90 -7.81 0.22
CA LEU A 23 2.16 -9.11 0.83
C LEU A 23 2.29 -10.18 -0.25
N LEU A 24 1.25 -10.34 -1.07
CA LEU A 24 1.16 -11.37 -2.10
C LEU A 24 2.24 -11.20 -3.17
N TRP A 25 2.50 -9.97 -3.61
CA TRP A 25 3.52 -9.69 -4.62
C TRP A 25 4.94 -9.95 -4.12
N SER A 26 5.13 -9.94 -2.81
CA SER A 26 6.44 -10.12 -2.18
C SER A 26 6.73 -11.54 -1.68
N LEU A 27 5.73 -12.42 -1.53
CA LEU A 27 5.88 -13.75 -0.90
C LEU A 27 7.04 -14.59 -1.49
N LYS A 28 7.21 -14.61 -2.81
CA LYS A 28 8.29 -15.37 -3.47
C LYS A 28 9.63 -14.61 -3.56
N LEU A 29 9.63 -13.33 -3.23
CA LEU A 29 10.77 -12.42 -3.41
C LEU A 29 11.42 -12.03 -2.08
N VAL A 30 10.70 -12.18 -0.96
CA VAL A 30 11.16 -11.90 0.40
C VAL A 30 12.53 -12.54 0.65
N TYR A 31 12.69 -13.83 0.42
CA TYR A 31 13.95 -14.53 0.68
C TYR A 31 15.08 -14.27 -0.34
N LYS A 32 14.85 -13.48 -1.39
CA LYS A 32 15.87 -13.19 -2.41
C LYS A 32 16.75 -12.02 -2.02
N LYS A 33 16.18 -10.81 -1.98
CA LYS A 33 16.87 -9.55 -1.66
C LYS A 33 15.85 -8.51 -1.20
N ILE A 34 16.18 -7.76 -0.16
CA ILE A 34 15.35 -6.64 0.34
C ILE A 34 15.06 -5.58 -0.73
N THR A 35 15.95 -5.42 -1.72
CA THR A 35 15.77 -4.48 -2.83
C THR A 35 14.52 -4.78 -3.66
N PHE A 36 14.11 -6.06 -3.78
CA PHE A 36 12.86 -6.42 -4.45
C PHE A 36 11.64 -5.97 -3.66
N LEU A 37 11.68 -6.11 -2.33
CA LEU A 37 10.60 -5.64 -1.45
C LEU A 37 10.46 -4.12 -1.52
N ILE A 38 11.57 -3.39 -1.52
CA ILE A 38 11.59 -1.92 -1.67
C ILE A 38 11.02 -1.52 -3.03
N PHE A 39 11.40 -2.22 -4.10
CA PHE A 39 10.86 -1.96 -5.43
C PHE A 39 9.33 -2.14 -5.47
N ILE A 40 8.80 -3.23 -4.91
CA ILE A 40 7.35 -3.48 -4.84
C ILE A 40 6.65 -2.42 -4.00
N LEU A 41 7.23 -2.02 -2.87
CA LEU A 41 6.69 -0.95 -2.03
C LEU A 41 6.55 0.37 -2.81
N ILE A 42 7.59 0.76 -3.55
CA ILE A 42 7.58 1.98 -4.38
C ILE A 42 6.51 1.85 -5.47
N VAL A 43 6.47 0.72 -6.18
CA VAL A 43 5.44 0.46 -7.20
C VAL A 43 4.04 0.56 -6.62
N ALA A 44 3.80 -0.01 -5.43
CA ALA A 44 2.50 0.05 -4.75
C ALA A 44 2.11 1.50 -4.42
N ILE A 45 3.00 2.29 -3.82
CA ILE A 45 2.71 3.69 -3.45
C ILE A 45 2.43 4.53 -4.70
N VAL A 46 3.28 4.43 -5.73
CA VAL A 46 3.09 5.18 -6.99
C VAL A 46 1.79 4.77 -7.66
N THR A 47 1.50 3.47 -7.73
CA THR A 47 0.25 2.96 -8.31
C THR A 47 -0.97 3.47 -7.53
N GLY A 48 -0.91 3.52 -6.20
CA GLY A 48 -1.99 4.06 -5.38
C GLY A 48 -2.25 5.53 -5.58
N ILE A 49 -1.20 6.34 -5.73
CA ILE A 49 -1.35 7.76 -6.07
C ILE A 49 -1.98 7.91 -7.46
N VAL A 50 -1.48 7.17 -8.46
CA VAL A 50 -2.00 7.25 -9.83
C VAL A 50 -3.48 6.83 -9.89
N ILE A 51 -3.84 5.72 -9.22
CA ILE A 51 -5.22 5.24 -9.18
C ILE A 51 -6.14 6.26 -8.50
N GLU A 52 -5.70 6.94 -7.44
CA GLU A 52 -6.49 7.97 -6.77
C GLU A 52 -6.85 9.14 -7.71
N PHE A 53 -5.86 9.62 -8.47
CA PHE A 53 -6.10 10.64 -9.50
C PHE A 53 -7.01 10.12 -10.63
N LEU A 54 -6.82 8.87 -11.06
CA LEU A 54 -7.66 8.27 -12.08
C LEU A 54 -9.10 8.13 -11.57
N GLN A 55 -9.33 7.68 -10.34
CA GLN A 55 -10.65 7.50 -9.76
C GLN A 55 -11.50 8.77 -9.85
N GLU A 56 -10.92 9.94 -9.59
CA GLU A 56 -11.60 11.23 -9.77
C GLU A 56 -11.98 11.51 -11.24
N LYS A 57 -11.15 11.10 -12.19
CA LYS A 57 -11.36 11.38 -13.63
C LYS A 57 -12.27 10.37 -14.33
N ILE A 58 -12.27 9.12 -13.87
CA ILE A 58 -12.93 8.00 -14.57
C ILE A 58 -14.11 7.41 -13.82
N THR A 59 -14.45 7.92 -12.63
CA THR A 59 -15.63 7.46 -11.88
C THR A 59 -16.51 8.62 -11.43
N ASP A 60 -17.83 8.44 -11.53
CA ASP A 60 -18.80 9.47 -11.11
C ASP A 60 -19.05 9.47 -9.59
N THR A 61 -18.56 8.46 -8.88
CA THR A 61 -18.85 8.24 -7.46
C THR A 61 -17.66 8.43 -6.53
N ARG A 62 -16.43 8.52 -7.06
CA ARG A 62 -15.22 8.76 -6.28
C ARG A 62 -14.63 10.12 -6.60
N THR A 63 -14.07 10.73 -5.56
CA THR A 63 -13.34 11.99 -5.64
C THR A 63 -11.97 11.75 -5.04
N PHE A 64 -10.97 12.44 -5.55
CA PHE A 64 -9.62 12.42 -4.99
C PHE A 64 -9.64 12.74 -3.49
N ASP A 65 -8.99 11.89 -2.70
CA ASP A 65 -8.84 12.06 -1.26
C ASP A 65 -7.40 11.77 -0.79
N TRP A 66 -6.75 12.78 -0.21
CA TRP A 66 -5.42 12.65 0.39
C TRP A 66 -5.34 11.56 1.46
N PHE A 67 -6.43 11.31 2.19
CA PHE A 67 -6.47 10.28 3.21
C PHE A 67 -6.50 8.86 2.62
N ASP A 68 -6.94 8.67 1.38
CA ASP A 68 -6.81 7.38 0.68
C ASP A 68 -5.35 7.11 0.31
N ILE A 69 -4.61 8.13 -0.14
CA ILE A 69 -3.16 8.01 -0.38
C ILE A 69 -2.43 7.60 0.91
N ILE A 70 -2.78 8.22 2.04
CA ILE A 70 -2.20 7.87 3.35
C ILE A 70 -2.58 6.44 3.74
N ALA A 71 -3.85 6.04 3.61
CA ALA A 71 -4.31 4.69 3.95
C ALA A 71 -3.63 3.62 3.07
N ASN A 72 -3.55 3.84 1.76
CA ASN A 72 -2.85 2.98 0.80
C ASN A 72 -1.37 2.81 1.20
N SER A 73 -0.69 3.94 1.45
CA SER A 73 0.73 3.96 1.81
C SER A 73 0.98 3.24 3.14
N PHE A 74 0.12 3.45 4.14
CA PHE A 74 0.25 2.81 5.44
C PHE A 74 0.02 1.30 5.35
N GLY A 75 -0.93 0.84 4.53
CA GLY A 75 -1.14 -0.59 4.23
C GLY A 75 0.10 -1.22 3.59
N ALA A 76 0.62 -0.58 2.54
CA ALA A 76 1.82 -1.03 1.83
C ALA A 76 3.06 -1.11 2.74
N ILE A 77 3.31 -0.06 3.54
CA ILE A 77 4.44 -0.01 4.48
C ILE A 77 4.29 -1.06 5.58
N SER A 78 3.09 -1.24 6.14
CA SER A 78 2.84 -2.25 7.18
C SER A 78 3.16 -3.66 6.67
N SER A 79 2.76 -3.99 5.44
CA SER A 79 3.07 -5.26 4.80
C SER A 79 4.58 -5.44 4.57
N PHE A 80 5.25 -4.40 4.09
CA PHE A 80 6.71 -4.39 3.94
C PHE A 80 7.43 -4.66 5.28
N ILE A 81 7.02 -4.02 6.38
CA ILE A 81 7.60 -4.25 7.71
C ILE A 81 7.42 -5.71 8.14
N VAL A 82 6.21 -6.27 7.99
CA VAL A 82 5.93 -7.68 8.30
C VAL A 82 6.87 -8.62 7.53
N LEU A 83 7.10 -8.36 6.25
CA LEU A 83 7.98 -9.16 5.40
C LEU A 83 9.46 -9.02 5.79
N VAL A 84 9.91 -7.81 6.13
CA VAL A 84 11.30 -7.57 6.55
C VAL A 84 11.64 -8.28 7.86
N ILE A 85 10.70 -8.35 8.80
CA ILE A 85 10.88 -9.09 10.07
C ILE A 85 11.07 -10.59 9.83
N GLN A 86 10.52 -11.14 8.75
CA GLN A 86 10.67 -12.56 8.38
C GLN A 86 11.99 -12.85 7.65
N LEU A 87 12.75 -11.83 7.25
CA LEU A 87 14.05 -12.05 6.63
C LEU A 87 15.03 -12.58 7.68
N PRO A 88 15.79 -13.65 7.37
CA PRO A 88 16.85 -14.09 8.25
C PRO A 88 17.85 -12.94 8.40
N THR A 89 17.99 -12.42 9.62
CA THR A 89 19.11 -11.54 9.95
C THR A 89 20.38 -12.31 9.65
N LYS A 90 21.23 -11.80 8.74
CA LYS A 90 22.56 -12.38 8.55
C LYS A 90 23.23 -12.37 9.93
N LYS A 91 23.41 -13.54 10.55
CA LYS A 91 24.33 -13.69 11.67
C LYS A 91 25.71 -13.39 11.11
N THR A 92 26.23 -12.22 11.45
CA THR A 92 27.66 -11.93 11.32
C THR A 92 28.36 -12.94 12.23
N ILE A 93 29.05 -13.91 11.62
CA ILE A 93 30.00 -14.79 12.32
C ILE A 93 31.28 -14.00 12.55
#